data_AF-A0A350XBJ4-F1
#
_entry.id   AF-A0A350XBJ4-F1
#
_cell.length_a   1.000
_cell.length_b   1.000
_cell.length_c   1.000
_cell.angle_alpha   90.00
_cell.angle_beta   90.00
_cell.angle_gamma   90.00
#
_symmetry.space_group_name_H-M   'P 1'
#
loop_
_entity.id
_entity.type
_entity.pdbx_description
1 polymer ?
#
loop_
_entity_poly.entity_id
_entity_poly.type
_entity_poly.pdbx_seq_one_letter_code
_entity_poly.pdbx_strand_id
1 'polypeptide(L)' 'MLTCYAYKLRPNVTQSVTMASWVNMLRSHYNWCLNDRITQYNQQFIQGDYCDIRE' A
#
# COMPACT_ATOMS: atom_id res chain seq x y z
N MET A 1 -14.41 -40.64 12.28
CA MET A 1 -13.41 -40.06 11.38
C MET A 1 -13.50 -38.54 11.49
N LEU A 2 -12.68 -37.94 12.36
CA LEU A 2 -12.62 -36.48 12.57
C LEU A 2 -11.47 -35.92 11.71
N THR A 3 -11.75 -35.60 10.46
CA THR A 3 -10.77 -35.02 9.51
C THR A 3 -10.64 -33.49 9.65
N CYS A 4 -11.31 -32.88 10.63
CA CYS A 4 -11.36 -31.44 10.80
C CYS A 4 -10.56 -30.93 12.00
N TYR A 5 -9.49 -31.61 12.42
CA TYR A 5 -8.46 -30.95 13.22
C TYR A 5 -7.65 -30.06 12.27
N ALA A 6 -8.31 -29.03 11.78
CA ALA A 6 -7.72 -28.01 10.93
C ALA A 6 -6.45 -27.53 11.62
N TYR A 7 -5.31 -27.80 11.00
CA TYR A 7 -4.02 -27.24 11.35
C TYR A 7 -4.13 -25.72 11.26
N LYS A 8 -4.71 -25.08 12.28
CA LYS A 8 -4.58 -23.64 12.48
C LYS A 8 -3.10 -23.44 12.76
N LEU A 9 -2.35 -23.12 11.70
CA LEU A 9 -0.97 -22.66 11.79
C LEU A 9 -0.98 -21.46 12.73
N ARG A 10 -0.68 -21.69 14.00
CA ARG A 10 -0.46 -20.62 14.97
C ARG A 10 0.96 -20.16 14.74
N PRO A 11 1.18 -18.96 14.18
CA PRO A 11 2.52 -18.47 13.96
C PRO A 11 3.22 -18.38 15.31
N ASN A 12 4.47 -18.84 15.37
CA ASN A 12 5.30 -18.59 16.54
C ASN A 12 5.64 -17.08 16.63
N VAL A 13 6.22 -16.66 17.74
CA VAL A 13 6.52 -15.24 17.99
C VAL A 13 7.37 -14.64 16.87
N THR A 14 8.39 -15.37 16.41
CA THR A 14 9.27 -14.95 15.31
C THR A 14 8.51 -14.73 14.01
N GLN A 15 7.68 -15.70 13.61
CA GLN A 15 6.84 -15.59 12.40
C GLN A 15 5.87 -14.41 12.49
N SER A 16 5.28 -14.18 13.66
CA SER A 16 4.37 -13.06 13.89
C SER A 16 5.08 -11.71 13.72
N VAL A 17 6.31 -11.59 14.23
CA VAL A 17 7.15 -10.39 14.08
C VAL A 17 7.53 -10.16 12.62
N THR A 18 7.93 -11.21 11.89
CA THR A 18 8.26 -11.11 10.46
C THR A 18 7.04 -10.66 9.64
N MET A 19 5.87 -11.26 9.89
CA MET A 19 4.63 -10.87 9.21
C MET A 19 4.23 -9.42 9.53
N ALA A 20 4.37 -8.97 10.78
CA ALA A 20 4.13 -7.59 11.16
C ALA A 20 5.06 -6.61 10.42
N SER A 21 6.34 -6.97 10.26
CA SER A 21 7.30 -6.19 9.47
C SER A 21 6.88 -6.06 8.01
N TRP A 22 6.46 -7.16 7.37
CA TRP A 22 5.96 -7.12 5.99
C TRP A 22 4.71 -6.26 5.84
N VAL A 23 3.76 -6.34 6.78
CA VAL A 23 2.57 -5.49 6.78
C VAL A 23 2.94 -4.02 6.92
N ASN A 24 3.92 -3.68 7.76
CA ASN A 24 4.41 -2.31 7.89
C ASN A 24 5.08 -1.82 6.61
N MET A 25 5.85 -2.67 5.93
CA MET A 25 6.45 -2.36 4.64
C MET A 25 5.38 -2.09 3.56
N LEU A 26 4.36 -2.94 3.47
CA LEU A 26 3.25 -2.76 2.53
C LEU A 26 2.48 -1.47 2.81
N ARG A 27 2.23 -1.16 4.08
CA ARG A 27 1.56 0.09 4.49
C ARG A 27 2.39 1.31 4.11
N SER A 28 3.70 1.28 4.36
CA SER A 28 4.62 2.35 3.99
C SER A 28 4.62 2.58 2.48
N HIS A 29 4.70 1.50 1.70
CA HIS A 29 4.69 1.57 0.25
C HIS A 29 3.36 2.14 -0.29
N TYR A 30 2.23 1.68 0.25
CA TYR A 30 0.92 2.23 -0.13
C TYR A 30 0.82 3.73 0.16
N ASN A 31 1.25 4.16 1.35
CA ASN A 31 1.26 5.56 1.73
C ASN A 31 2.17 6.40 0.82
N TRP A 32 3.32 5.85 0.42
CA TRP A 32 4.23 6.50 -0.50
C TRP A 32 3.59 6.70 -1.88
N CYS A 33 3.00 5.66 -2.46
CA CYS A 33 2.30 5.75 -3.75
C CYS A 33 1.12 6.74 -3.69
N LEU A 34 0.38 6.76 -2.58
CA LEU A 34 -0.73 7.68 -2.39
C LEU A 34 -0.24 9.13 -2.32
N ASN A 35 0.85 9.38 -1.60
CA ASN A 35 1.46 10.70 -1.53
C ASN A 35 2.00 11.16 -2.89
N ASP A 36 2.64 10.27 -3.64
CA ASP A 36 3.12 10.55 -4.99
C ASP A 36 1.97 10.97 -5.92
N ARG A 37 0.86 10.24 -5.90
CA ARG A 37 -0.34 10.58 -6.68
C ARG A 37 -0.94 11.93 -6.30
N ILE A 38 -1.04 12.24 -5.00
CA ILE A 38 -1.52 13.55 -4.52
C ILE A 38 -0.58 14.65 -5.00
N THR A 39 0.73 14.41 -4.91
CA THR A 39 1.74 15.36 -5.35
C THR A 39 1.62 15.63 -6.85
N GLN A 40 1.47 14.59 -7.68
CA GLN A 40 1.24 14.73 -9.12
C GLN A 40 -0.05 15.50 -9.43
N TYR A 41 -1.15 15.21 -8.73
CA TYR A 41 -2.41 15.94 -8.91
C TYR A 41 -2.25 17.43 -8.58
N ASN A 42 -1.60 17.75 -7.46
CA ASN A 42 -1.33 19.13 -7.07
C ASN A 42 -0.37 19.82 -8.06
N GLN A 43 0.63 19.11 -8.57
CA GLN A 43 1.53 19.62 -9.60
C GLN A 43 0.80 19.89 -10.91
N GLN A 44 -0.12 19.02 -11.36
CA GLN A 44 -0.96 19.26 -12.53
C GLN A 44 -1.88 20.48 -12.34
N PHE A 45 -2.38 20.70 -11.12
CA PHE A 45 -3.15 21.90 -10.81
C PHE A 45 -2.31 23.18 -10.88
N ILE A 46 -1.05 23.13 -10.40
CA ILE A 46 -0.10 24.25 -10.46
C ILE A 46 0.41 24.48 -11.89
N GLN A 47 0.58 23.41 -12.67
CA GLN A 47 0.96 23.46 -14.09
C GLN A 47 -0.27 23.52 -15.02
N GLY A 48 -1.45 23.90 -14.52
CA GLY A 48 -2.71 24.02 -15.29
C GLY A 48 -2.70 25.06 -16.43
N ASP A 49 -1.57 25.68 -16.75
CA ASP A 49 -1.33 26.41 -18.00
C ASP A 49 -0.85 25.47 -19.14
N TYR A 50 -1.13 24.18 -19.07
CA TYR A 50 -0.95 23.30 -20.23
C TYR A 50 -2.05 23.55 -21.27
N CYS A 51 -1.68 24.41 -22.22
CA CYS A 51 -2.31 24.60 -23.53
C CYS A 51 -3.64 25.35 -23.53
N ASP A 52 -3.56 26.69 -23.55
CA ASP A 52 -4.48 27.50 -24.34
C ASP A 52 -4.24 27.20 -25.83
N ILE A 53 -4.68 26.02 -26.31
CA ILE A 53 -5.01 25.84 -27.74
C ILE A 53 -6.45 26.27 -27.92
N ARG A 54 -6.70 27.56 -27.73
CA ARG A 54 -7.84 28.22 -28.35
C ARG A 54 -7.69 28.07 -29.86
N GLU A 55 -8.62 27.31 -30.46
CA GLU A 55 -9.03 27.55 -31.85
C GLU A 55 -9.55 28.98 -32.01
#